data_AF-A0AAN6QY55-F1
#
_entry.id   AF-A0AAN6QY55-F1
#
_cell.length_a   1.000
_cell.length_b   1.000
_cell.length_c   1.000
_cell.angle_alpha   90.00
_cell.angle_beta   90.00
_cell.angle_gamma   90.00
#
_symmetry.space_group_name_H-M   'P 1'
#
loop_
_entity.id
_entity.type
_entity.pdbx_description
1 polymer ?
#
loop_
_entity_poly.entity_id
_entity_poly.type
_entity_poly.pdbx_seq_one_letter_code
_entity_poly.pdbx_strand_id
1 'polypeptide(L)'
;MSSTPAPDAAPSWLYPKAAEPPKPGEILDGMDYSERLWHHTFATQDNDVHFLEYRVLHRLNIFDLQNQLAKLKGACWKDQKASAEDLKMLKNTLHDYTTAIQDYAYMHSLQGIRSSQAPARRRDLSQAFPEIANLPGEPFNSHYCTLGSAPEFQSDPIRDYLKGVVPRHLAYSKPEMDLNMDGYLAKLPPETISPTVDRITRFIIAFAGGAALVVAMLVMSLPFAHKTKSLITVSVAVTLFAATMSLAVRASNSETLVATATYAAVLVVFVGTSG
;
A
#
# COMPACT_ATOMS: atom_id res chain seq x y z
N MET A 1 10.29 -15.88 -86.68
CA MET A 1 9.60 -15.54 -85.42
C MET A 1 10.25 -16.36 -84.31
N SER A 2 11.30 -15.82 -83.67
CA SER A 2 12.01 -16.47 -82.57
C SER A 2 11.65 -15.74 -81.28
N SER A 3 10.82 -16.37 -80.44
CA SER A 3 10.47 -15.89 -79.12
C SER A 3 11.58 -16.30 -78.13
N THR A 4 12.33 -15.33 -77.66
CA THR A 4 13.27 -15.46 -76.54
C THR A 4 12.47 -15.69 -75.24
N PRO A 5 12.77 -16.72 -74.42
CA PRO A 5 12.14 -16.84 -73.11
C PRO A 5 12.77 -15.86 -72.13
N ALA A 6 11.94 -15.25 -71.28
CA ALA A 6 12.34 -14.34 -70.22
C ALA A 6 13.17 -15.08 -69.15
N PRO A 7 14.12 -14.40 -68.48
CA PRO A 7 14.91 -15.02 -67.42
C PRO A 7 14.03 -15.34 -66.21
N ASP A 8 14.12 -16.59 -65.74
CA ASP A 8 13.45 -17.12 -64.55
C ASP A 8 13.69 -16.23 -63.33
N ALA A 9 12.61 -15.64 -62.81
CA ALA A 9 12.64 -14.95 -61.53
C ALA A 9 12.88 -15.99 -60.42
N ALA A 10 13.94 -15.80 -59.64
CA ALA A 10 14.28 -16.69 -58.54
C ALA A 10 13.10 -16.81 -57.54
N PRO A 11 12.79 -18.03 -57.07
CA PRO A 11 11.62 -18.27 -56.24
C PRO A 11 11.74 -17.62 -54.86
N SER A 12 10.60 -17.13 -54.35
CA SER A 12 10.48 -16.27 -53.16
C SER A 12 10.98 -16.87 -51.84
N TRP A 13 11.28 -18.16 -51.79
CA TRP A 13 11.88 -18.83 -50.62
C TRP A 13 13.39 -18.59 -50.47
N LEU A 14 14.05 -17.98 -51.46
CA LEU A 14 15.46 -17.57 -51.39
C LEU A 14 15.69 -16.28 -50.58
N TYR A 15 14.63 -15.53 -50.27
CA TYR A 15 14.72 -14.35 -49.42
C TYR A 15 14.33 -14.74 -47.99
N PRO A 16 15.18 -14.53 -46.98
CA PRO A 16 14.78 -14.69 -45.60
C PRO A 16 13.57 -13.78 -45.34
N LYS A 17 12.47 -14.37 -44.88
CA LYS A 17 11.27 -13.63 -44.46
C LYS A 17 11.74 -12.59 -43.44
N ALA A 18 11.57 -11.30 -43.74
CA ALA A 18 11.89 -10.24 -42.79
C ALA A 18 11.20 -10.59 -41.46
N ALA A 19 11.96 -10.60 -40.36
CA ALA A 19 11.42 -10.94 -39.05
C ALA A 19 10.18 -10.08 -38.79
N GLU A 20 9.05 -10.72 -38.53
CA GLU A 20 7.83 -9.99 -38.20
C GLU A 20 8.10 -9.15 -36.95
N PRO A 21 7.65 -7.87 -36.93
CA PRO A 21 7.90 -7.01 -35.79
C PRO A 21 7.30 -7.64 -34.52
N PRO A 22 7.98 -7.50 -33.37
CA PRO A 22 7.51 -8.06 -32.11
C PRO A 22 6.11 -7.55 -31.78
N LYS A 23 5.25 -8.42 -31.24
CA LYS A 23 3.91 -7.99 -30.83
C LYS A 23 4.03 -7.04 -29.62
N PRO A 24 3.14 -6.04 -29.50
CA PRO A 24 3.10 -5.19 -28.32
C PRO A 24 3.03 -6.02 -27.02
N GLY A 25 3.98 -5.79 -26.12
CA GLY A 25 4.08 -6.50 -24.85
C GLY A 25 4.94 -7.77 -24.85
N GLU A 26 5.36 -8.29 -26.01
CA GLU A 26 6.35 -9.38 -26.06
C GLU A 26 7.76 -8.81 -25.90
N ILE A 27 8.56 -9.41 -25.00
CA ILE A 27 9.98 -9.07 -24.81
C ILE A 27 10.80 -10.19 -25.44
N LEU A 28 11.61 -9.86 -26.46
CA LEU A 28 12.44 -10.81 -27.19
C LEU A 28 13.93 -10.58 -26.91
N ASP A 29 14.72 -11.65 -27.04
CA ASP A 29 16.18 -11.58 -26.98
C ASP A 29 16.74 -10.80 -28.17
N GLY A 30 17.59 -9.80 -27.90
CA GLY A 30 18.15 -8.88 -28.91
C GLY A 30 17.47 -7.51 -29.04
N MET A 31 16.36 -7.25 -28.35
CA MET A 31 15.76 -5.91 -28.27
C MET A 31 16.66 -4.92 -27.52
N ASP A 32 16.71 -3.67 -28.00
CA ASP A 32 17.36 -2.56 -27.32
C ASP A 32 16.64 -2.19 -26.00
N TYR A 33 17.35 -1.54 -25.08
CA TYR A 33 16.81 -1.12 -23.79
C TYR A 33 15.53 -0.30 -23.94
N SER A 34 15.51 0.66 -24.87
CA SER A 34 14.35 1.53 -25.07
C SER A 34 13.12 0.78 -25.59
N GLU A 35 13.34 -0.21 -26.46
CA GLU A 35 12.30 -1.09 -26.99
C GLU A 35 11.75 -1.99 -25.87
N ARG A 36 12.63 -2.65 -25.11
CA ARG A 36 12.23 -3.44 -23.93
C ARG A 36 11.42 -2.64 -22.92
N LEU A 37 11.83 -1.39 -22.66
CA LEU A 37 11.12 -0.50 -21.75
C LEU A 37 9.70 -0.20 -22.23
N TRP A 38 9.52 0.07 -23.52
CA TRP A 38 8.20 0.30 -24.09
C TRP A 38 7.33 -0.96 -24.00
N HIS A 39 7.86 -2.13 -24.40
CA HIS A 39 7.13 -3.40 -24.36
C HIS A 39 6.75 -3.80 -22.92
N HIS A 40 7.67 -3.65 -21.96
CA HIS A 40 7.40 -3.91 -20.55
C HIS A 40 6.32 -2.97 -19.99
N THR A 41 6.42 -1.67 -20.28
CA THR A 41 5.43 -0.67 -19.83
C THR A 41 4.06 -0.96 -20.44
N PHE A 42 4.02 -1.31 -21.73
CA PHE A 42 2.79 -1.66 -22.42
C PHE A 42 2.16 -2.96 -21.89
N ALA A 43 2.98 -3.98 -21.59
CA ALA A 43 2.52 -5.27 -21.05
C ALA A 43 1.97 -5.16 -19.64
N THR A 44 2.51 -4.24 -18.83
CA THR A 44 2.16 -4.14 -17.42
C THR A 44 0.70 -3.73 -17.21
N GLN A 45 0.10 -2.91 -18.11
CA GLN A 45 -1.31 -2.44 -18.16
C GLN A 45 -1.98 -2.09 -16.81
N ASP A 46 -1.19 -1.90 -15.76
CA ASP A 46 -1.69 -1.68 -14.42
C ASP A 46 -2.03 -0.20 -14.30
N ASN A 47 -3.22 0.11 -13.78
CA ASN A 47 -3.62 1.50 -13.56
C ASN A 47 -2.74 2.15 -12.49
N ASP A 48 -2.16 1.35 -11.60
CA ASP A 48 -1.26 1.79 -10.54
C ASP A 48 0.20 1.60 -10.92
N VAL A 49 0.96 2.69 -10.86
CA VAL A 49 2.41 2.68 -11.11
C VAL A 49 3.13 2.15 -9.88
N HIS A 50 3.83 1.03 -10.07
CA HIS A 50 4.68 0.41 -9.06
C HIS A 50 6.14 0.72 -9.32
N PHE A 51 6.88 1.13 -8.30
CA PHE A 51 8.28 1.54 -8.43
C PHE A 51 9.09 1.25 -7.17
N LEU A 52 10.41 1.24 -7.32
CA LEU A 52 11.35 0.91 -6.24
C LEU A 52 11.65 2.14 -5.38
N GLU A 53 11.54 2.01 -4.07
CA GLU A 53 12.07 2.95 -3.09
C GLU A 53 13.55 2.63 -2.84
N TYR A 54 14.46 3.40 -3.44
CA TYR A 54 15.91 3.21 -3.23
C TYR A 54 16.39 3.83 -1.91
N ARG A 55 15.88 3.33 -0.77
CA ARG A 55 16.09 3.92 0.56
C ARG A 55 17.57 4.17 0.90
N VAL A 56 18.45 3.24 0.55
CA VAL A 56 19.89 3.38 0.81
C VAL A 56 20.49 4.51 -0.02
N LEU A 57 20.10 4.64 -1.30
CA LEU A 57 20.58 5.70 -2.18
C LEU A 57 20.07 7.07 -1.73
N HIS A 58 18.81 7.19 -1.32
CA HIS A 58 18.29 8.44 -0.75
C HIS A 58 19.07 8.86 0.51
N ARG A 59 19.33 7.91 1.42
CA ARG A 59 20.13 8.19 2.62
C ARG A 59 21.55 8.58 2.29
N LEU A 60 22.19 7.91 1.33
CA LEU A 60 23.53 8.26 0.86
C LEU A 60 23.57 9.70 0.32
N ASN A 61 22.59 10.08 -0.51
CA ASN A 61 22.49 11.44 -1.04
C ASN A 61 22.34 12.49 0.07
N ILE A 62 21.45 12.25 1.04
CA ILE A 62 21.24 13.16 2.18
C ILE A 62 22.52 13.31 3.01
N PHE A 63 23.22 12.21 3.31
CA PHE A 63 24.46 12.27 4.09
C PHE A 63 25.60 12.95 3.33
N ASP A 64 25.69 12.77 2.02
CA ASP A 64 26.69 13.47 1.22
C ASP A 64 26.45 14.99 1.24
N LEU A 65 25.21 15.43 0.98
CA LEU A 65 24.82 16.85 1.05
C LEU A 65 25.05 17.44 2.44
N GLN A 66 24.74 16.69 3.50
CA GLN A 66 25.04 17.10 4.88
C GLN A 66 26.55 17.30 5.11
N ASN A 67 27.38 16.40 4.59
CA ASN A 67 28.84 16.51 4.72
C ASN A 67 29.40 17.69 3.91
N GLN A 68 28.84 17.98 2.73
CA GLN A 68 29.19 19.17 1.96
C GLN A 68 28.87 20.46 2.74
N LEU A 69 27.69 20.54 3.36
CA LEU A 69 27.32 21.66 4.23
C LEU A 69 28.24 21.79 5.45
N ALA A 70 28.65 20.67 6.05
CA ALA A 70 29.60 20.67 7.17
C ALA A 70 30.98 21.20 6.76
N LYS A 71 31.46 20.83 5.56
CA LYS A 71 32.72 21.36 5.00
C LYS A 71 32.62 22.87 4.73
N LEU A 72 31.53 23.33 4.12
CA LEU A 72 31.28 24.76 3.89
C LEU A 72 31.22 25.54 5.19
N LYS A 73 30.55 25.00 6.21
CA LYS A 73 30.53 25.58 7.56
C LYS A 73 31.95 25.71 8.12
N GLY A 74 32.77 24.67 8.00
CA GLY A 74 34.17 24.69 8.44
C GLY A 74 35.00 25.76 7.72
N ALA A 75 34.84 25.91 6.41
CA ALA A 75 35.53 26.92 5.61
C ALA A 75 35.16 28.35 6.05
N CYS A 76 33.87 28.67 6.16
CA CYS A 76 33.39 29.98 6.59
C CYS A 76 33.86 30.33 8.01
N TRP A 77 33.96 29.34 8.90
CA TRP A 77 34.42 29.55 10.28
C TRP A 77 35.93 29.78 10.37
N LYS A 78 36.73 29.18 9.47
CA LYS A 78 38.19 29.34 9.47
C LYS A 78 38.61 30.77 9.15
N ASP A 79 38.00 31.36 8.12
CA ASP A 79 38.36 32.68 7.63
C ASP A 79 37.44 33.81 8.16
N GLN A 80 36.41 33.43 8.94
CA GLN A 80 35.32 34.31 9.42
C GLN A 80 34.69 35.17 8.31
N LYS A 81 34.77 34.68 7.08
CA LYS A 81 34.28 35.31 5.87
C LYS A 81 33.72 34.23 4.97
N ALA A 82 32.70 34.58 4.19
CA ALA A 82 32.18 33.73 3.13
C ALA A 82 32.45 34.43 1.80
N SER A 83 33.17 33.77 0.89
CA SER A 83 33.30 34.26 -0.48
C SER A 83 31.94 34.31 -1.16
N ALA A 84 31.79 35.15 -2.20
CA ALA A 84 30.58 35.14 -3.03
C ALA A 84 30.33 33.75 -3.66
N GLU A 85 31.41 33.02 -3.95
CA GLU A 85 31.35 31.63 -4.42
C GLU A 85 30.86 30.67 -3.33
N ASP A 86 31.37 30.79 -2.09
CA ASP A 86 30.92 29.99 -0.95
C ASP A 86 29.45 30.22 -0.65
N LEU A 87 28.98 31.47 -0.72
CA LEU A 87 27.58 31.82 -0.52
C LEU A 87 26.66 31.24 -1.61
N LYS A 88 27.13 31.23 -2.87
CA LYS A 88 26.40 30.61 -3.98
C LYS A 88 26.33 29.09 -3.81
N MET A 89 27.46 28.46 -3.47
CA MET A 89 27.53 27.02 -3.23
C MET A 89 26.65 26.63 -2.04
N LEU A 90 26.72 27.38 -0.94
CA LEU A 90 25.88 27.20 0.24
C LEU A 90 24.39 27.25 -0.12
N LYS A 91 23.96 28.24 -0.92
CA LYS A 91 22.55 28.36 -1.33
C LYS A 91 22.09 27.13 -2.12
N ASN A 92 22.90 26.68 -3.07
CA ASN A 92 22.57 25.51 -3.89
C ASN A 92 22.54 24.23 -3.04
N THR A 93 23.60 23.96 -2.26
CA THR A 93 23.68 22.75 -1.43
C THR A 93 22.58 22.73 -0.36
N LEU A 94 22.22 23.88 0.23
CA LEU A 94 21.08 23.94 1.16
C LEU A 94 19.77 23.61 0.46
N HIS A 95 19.55 24.15 -0.74
CA HIS A 95 18.35 23.85 -1.53
C HIS A 95 18.28 22.35 -1.84
N ASP A 96 19.35 21.78 -2.39
CA ASP A 96 19.41 20.36 -2.73
C ASP A 96 19.24 19.46 -1.50
N TYR A 97 19.83 19.85 -0.36
CA TYR A 97 19.66 19.14 0.91
C TYR A 97 18.22 19.16 1.41
N THR A 98 17.55 20.33 1.36
CA THR A 98 16.14 20.43 1.76
C THR A 98 15.22 19.63 0.84
N THR A 99 15.45 19.69 -0.47
CA THR A 99 14.70 18.91 -1.47
C THR A 99 14.91 17.42 -1.25
N ALA A 100 16.15 16.96 -1.04
CA ALA A 100 16.44 15.55 -0.78
C ALA A 100 15.76 15.01 0.49
N ILE A 101 15.64 15.84 1.55
CA ILE A 101 14.89 15.47 2.76
C ILE A 101 13.39 15.37 2.46
N GLN A 102 12.83 16.35 1.72
CA GLN A 102 11.42 16.35 1.35
C GLN A 102 11.09 15.15 0.47
N ASP A 103 11.91 14.86 -0.55
CA ASP A 103 11.75 13.72 -1.44
C ASP A 103 11.80 12.41 -0.66
N TYR A 104 12.74 12.28 0.29
CA TYR A 104 12.83 11.10 1.14
C TYR A 104 11.61 10.94 2.04
N ALA A 105 11.14 12.03 2.66
CA ALA A 105 9.94 12.01 3.50
C ALA A 105 8.69 11.67 2.67
N TYR A 106 8.57 12.23 1.47
CA TYR A 106 7.49 11.94 0.54
C TYR A 106 7.51 10.47 0.15
N MET A 107 8.65 9.96 -0.34
CA MET A 107 8.81 8.56 -0.74
C MET A 107 8.52 7.60 0.41
N HIS A 108 8.93 7.95 1.63
CA HIS A 108 8.66 7.14 2.82
C HIS A 108 7.19 7.17 3.26
N SER A 109 6.46 8.23 2.90
CA SER A 109 5.02 8.35 3.18
C SER A 109 4.16 7.56 2.18
N LEU A 110 4.73 7.13 1.05
CA LEU A 110 4.03 6.34 0.05
C LEU A 110 3.74 4.93 0.55
N GLN A 111 2.67 4.34 0.03
CA GLN A 111 2.29 3.00 0.41
C GLN A 111 3.22 1.97 -0.23
N GLY A 112 3.80 1.11 0.60
CA GLY A 112 4.48 -0.09 0.15
C GLY A 112 3.52 -1.12 -0.42
N ILE A 113 3.92 -1.79 -1.51
CA ILE A 113 3.19 -2.96 -2.00
C ILE A 113 3.30 -4.11 -1.00
N ARG A 114 2.39 -5.07 -1.11
CA ARG A 114 2.37 -6.25 -0.24
C ARG A 114 3.62 -7.09 -0.45
N SER A 115 4.18 -7.66 0.62
CA SER A 115 5.43 -8.43 0.53
C SER A 115 5.27 -9.71 -0.31
N SER A 116 4.06 -10.23 -0.44
CA SER A 116 3.69 -11.29 -1.41
C SER A 116 3.77 -10.88 -2.89
N GLN A 117 3.57 -9.60 -3.22
CA GLN A 117 3.60 -9.11 -4.61
C GLN A 117 5.02 -8.73 -5.07
N ALA A 118 5.89 -8.33 -4.14
CA ALA A 118 7.25 -7.89 -4.46
C ALA A 118 8.11 -8.94 -5.19
N PRO A 119 8.09 -10.25 -4.85
CA PRO A 119 8.86 -11.26 -5.56
C PRO A 119 8.42 -11.48 -7.01
N ALA A 120 7.12 -11.37 -7.29
CA ALA A 120 6.61 -11.46 -8.66
C ALA A 120 7.12 -10.29 -9.49
N ARG A 121 6.98 -9.06 -8.99
CA ARG A 121 7.48 -7.85 -9.67
C ARG A 121 8.99 -7.85 -9.86
N ARG A 122 9.73 -8.34 -8.87
CA ARG A 122 11.18 -8.51 -8.98
C ARG A 122 11.53 -9.47 -10.11
N ARG A 123 10.81 -10.59 -10.25
CA ARG A 123 11.03 -11.54 -11.35
C ARG A 123 10.70 -10.92 -12.70
N ASP A 124 9.57 -10.21 -12.80
CA ASP A 124 9.15 -9.54 -14.04
C ASP A 124 10.21 -8.54 -14.52
N LEU A 125 10.69 -7.67 -13.62
CA LEU A 125 11.76 -6.70 -13.93
C LEU A 125 13.09 -7.39 -14.25
N SER A 126 13.41 -8.48 -13.54
CA SER A 126 14.65 -9.22 -13.78
C SER A 126 14.65 -9.91 -15.15
N GLN A 127 13.49 -10.39 -15.60
CA GLN A 127 13.32 -11.00 -16.91
C GLN A 127 13.31 -9.94 -18.02
N ALA A 128 12.65 -8.80 -17.79
CA ALA A 128 12.59 -7.72 -18.76
C ALA A 128 13.96 -7.05 -18.97
N PHE A 129 14.72 -6.86 -17.89
CA PHE A 129 15.99 -6.13 -17.87
C PHE A 129 17.12 -6.97 -17.26
N PRO A 130 17.56 -8.05 -17.94
CA PRO A 130 18.60 -8.94 -17.41
C PRO A 130 19.94 -8.22 -17.20
N GLU A 131 20.23 -7.23 -18.04
CA GLU A 131 21.45 -6.41 -17.97
C GLU A 131 21.57 -5.66 -16.64
N ILE A 132 20.44 -5.16 -16.13
CA ILE A 132 20.35 -4.47 -14.85
C ILE A 132 20.27 -5.49 -13.71
N ALA A 133 19.52 -6.58 -13.90
CA ALA A 133 19.36 -7.62 -12.89
C ALA A 133 20.70 -8.28 -12.49
N ASN A 134 21.64 -8.37 -13.42
CA ASN A 134 22.96 -8.96 -13.23
C ASN A 134 23.98 -8.02 -12.56
N LEU A 135 23.62 -6.76 -12.29
CA LEU A 135 24.51 -5.83 -11.59
C LEU A 135 24.69 -6.25 -10.11
N PRO A 136 25.84 -5.92 -9.50
CA PRO A 136 26.09 -6.24 -8.10
C PRO A 136 25.10 -5.51 -7.18
N GLY A 137 24.74 -6.18 -6.07
CA GLY A 137 23.88 -5.59 -5.03
C GLY A 137 22.38 -5.78 -5.26
N GLU A 138 21.97 -6.62 -6.21
CA GLU A 138 20.57 -6.94 -6.52
C GLU A 138 19.69 -5.67 -6.70
N PRO A 139 19.85 -4.91 -7.80
CA PRO A 139 19.22 -3.59 -7.93
C PRO A 139 17.70 -3.57 -7.78
N PHE A 140 17.03 -4.65 -8.18
CA PHE A 140 15.58 -4.81 -8.06
C PHE A 140 15.13 -5.38 -6.72
N ASN A 141 16.06 -5.70 -5.81
CA ASN A 141 15.73 -6.12 -4.45
C ASN A 141 15.56 -4.91 -3.52
N SER A 142 14.53 -4.10 -3.80
CA SER A 142 14.16 -2.99 -2.92
C SER A 142 12.71 -3.07 -2.48
N HIS A 143 12.36 -2.19 -1.54
CA HIS A 143 10.97 -1.96 -1.19
C HIS A 143 10.25 -1.34 -2.39
N TYR A 144 9.08 -1.83 -2.74
CA TYR A 144 8.29 -1.35 -3.86
C TYR A 144 7.12 -0.53 -3.33
N CYS A 145 6.86 0.61 -3.93
CA CYS A 145 5.79 1.53 -3.58
C CYS A 145 4.81 1.71 -4.74
N THR A 146 3.61 2.18 -4.42
CA THR A 146 2.60 2.60 -5.39
C THR A 146 2.20 4.06 -5.16
N LEU A 147 1.76 4.75 -6.21
CA LEU A 147 1.15 6.08 -6.12
C LEU A 147 -0.32 6.03 -5.67
N GLY A 148 -0.94 4.84 -5.66
CA GLY A 148 -2.34 4.65 -5.36
C GLY A 148 -2.70 4.98 -3.90
N SER A 149 -3.90 5.52 -3.71
CA SER A 149 -4.52 5.67 -2.40
C SER A 149 -4.71 4.29 -1.75
N ALA A 150 -4.40 4.19 -0.46
CA ALA A 150 -4.53 2.95 0.29
C ALA A 150 -5.85 2.22 -0.01
N PRO A 151 -5.86 0.90 -0.31
CA PRO A 151 -7.06 0.13 -0.08
C PRO A 151 -7.39 0.31 1.41
N GLU A 152 -8.58 0.83 1.72
CA GLU A 152 -9.12 1.18 3.06
C GLU A 152 -9.07 0.04 4.09
N PHE A 153 -8.54 -1.12 3.74
CA PHE A 153 -8.38 -2.27 4.60
C PHE A 153 -7.10 -2.17 5.41
N GLN A 154 -6.97 -1.10 6.20
CA GLN A 154 -6.07 -1.11 7.34
C GLN A 154 -6.49 -2.25 8.29
N SER A 155 -5.51 -2.99 8.79
CA SER A 155 -5.72 -4.07 9.74
C SER A 155 -6.27 -3.50 11.05
N ASP A 156 -7.55 -3.75 11.34
CA ASP A 156 -8.16 -3.42 12.61
C ASP A 156 -7.79 -4.47 13.67
N PRO A 157 -7.71 -4.12 14.97
CA PRO A 157 -7.38 -5.07 16.04
C PRO A 157 -8.30 -6.31 16.06
N ILE A 158 -9.58 -6.11 15.71
CA ILE A 158 -10.58 -7.18 15.60
C ILE A 158 -10.26 -8.10 14.42
N ARG A 159 -9.81 -7.54 13.29
CA ARG A 159 -9.42 -8.32 12.11
C ARG A 159 -8.16 -9.13 12.39
N ASP A 160 -7.20 -8.56 13.10
CA ASP A 160 -5.97 -9.27 13.49
C ASP A 160 -6.24 -10.38 14.52
N TYR A 161 -7.15 -10.15 15.47
CA TYR A 161 -7.61 -11.20 16.38
C TYR A 161 -8.35 -12.32 15.62
N LEU A 162 -9.24 -11.97 14.69
CA LEU A 162 -9.95 -12.95 13.87
C LEU A 162 -9.02 -13.75 12.95
N LYS A 163 -7.91 -13.18 12.45
CA LYS A 163 -6.87 -13.94 11.73
C LYS A 163 -6.30 -15.08 12.58
N GLY A 164 -6.19 -14.89 13.90
CA GLY A 164 -5.69 -15.91 14.82
C GLY A 164 -6.71 -16.99 15.20
N VAL A 165 -8.00 -16.69 15.10
CA VAL A 165 -9.10 -17.55 15.60
C VAL A 165 -9.84 -18.29 14.47
N VAL A 166 -9.93 -17.71 13.27
CA VAL A 166 -10.69 -18.27 12.14
C VAL A 166 -9.94 -19.45 11.49
N PRO A 167 -10.64 -20.54 11.09
CA PRO A 167 -10.03 -21.66 10.38
C PRO A 167 -9.25 -21.22 9.14
N ARG A 168 -8.07 -21.82 8.91
CA ARG A 168 -7.11 -21.39 7.87
C ARG A 168 -7.67 -21.32 6.45
N HIS A 169 -8.61 -22.21 6.12
CA HIS A 169 -9.29 -22.22 4.83
C HIS A 169 -10.22 -21.01 4.61
N LEU A 170 -10.57 -20.27 5.68
CA LEU A 170 -11.31 -19.01 5.62
C LEU A 170 -10.41 -17.80 5.78
N ALA A 171 -9.27 -17.93 6.47
CA ALA A 171 -8.32 -16.85 6.68
C ALA A 171 -7.55 -16.51 5.39
N TYR A 172 -7.21 -17.52 4.59
CA TYR A 172 -6.56 -17.34 3.29
C TYR A 172 -7.58 -17.12 2.16
N SER A 173 -7.29 -16.16 1.28
CA SER A 173 -8.02 -16.03 0.02
C SER A 173 -7.39 -16.95 -1.05
N LYS A 174 -8.21 -17.49 -1.96
CA LYS A 174 -7.71 -18.29 -3.12
C LYS A 174 -6.58 -17.60 -3.90
N PRO A 175 -6.68 -16.31 -4.28
CA PRO A 175 -5.61 -15.63 -5.00
C PRO A 175 -4.33 -15.46 -4.17
N GLU A 176 -4.43 -15.33 -2.85
CA GLU A 176 -3.26 -15.28 -1.96
C GLU A 176 -2.60 -16.65 -1.80
N MET A 177 -3.40 -17.72 -1.80
CA MET A 177 -2.88 -19.09 -1.73
C MET A 177 -2.07 -19.44 -2.99
N ASP A 178 -2.53 -19.00 -4.16
CA ASP A 178 -1.83 -19.20 -5.42
C ASP A 178 -0.52 -18.37 -5.51
N LEU A 179 -0.49 -17.19 -4.89
CA LEU A 179 0.67 -16.29 -4.89
C LEU A 179 1.71 -16.61 -3.79
N ASN A 180 1.28 -17.15 -2.64
CA ASN A 180 2.14 -17.41 -1.48
C ASN A 180 1.92 -18.83 -0.91
N MET A 181 2.00 -19.83 -1.79
CA MET A 181 1.81 -21.24 -1.43
C MET A 181 2.84 -21.72 -0.39
N ASP A 182 4.08 -21.23 -0.48
CA ASP A 182 5.14 -21.54 0.49
C ASP A 182 4.81 -21.00 1.89
N GLY A 183 4.26 -19.78 1.99
CA GLY A 183 3.81 -19.20 3.26
C GLY A 183 2.62 -19.93 3.88
N TYR A 184 1.68 -20.40 3.05
CA TYR A 184 0.56 -21.25 3.47
C TYR A 184 1.03 -22.58 4.05
N LEU A 185 1.99 -23.24 3.39
CA LEU A 185 2.61 -24.49 3.86
C LEU A 185 3.46 -24.27 5.13
N ALA A 186 4.14 -23.14 5.23
CA ALA A 186 4.94 -22.72 6.38
C ALA A 186 4.12 -22.27 7.60
N LYS A 187 2.78 -22.25 7.51
CA LYS A 187 1.85 -21.87 8.59
C LYS A 187 1.99 -20.43 9.07
N LEU A 188 2.44 -19.52 8.21
CA LEU A 188 2.51 -18.09 8.54
C LEU A 188 1.10 -17.49 8.59
N PRO A 189 0.87 -16.37 9.30
CA PRO A 189 -0.40 -15.64 9.21
C PRO A 189 -0.54 -15.01 7.81
N PRO A 190 -1.75 -15.01 7.21
CA PRO A 190 -1.98 -14.42 5.89
C PRO A 190 -1.76 -12.90 5.92
N GLU A 191 -1.18 -12.38 4.85
CA GLU A 191 -0.97 -10.94 4.66
C GLU A 191 -2.28 -10.25 4.28
N THR A 192 -3.18 -10.95 3.59
CA THR A 192 -4.49 -10.40 3.17
C THR A 192 -5.61 -10.82 4.11
N ILE A 193 -6.59 -9.93 4.25
CA ILE A 193 -7.83 -10.23 4.97
C ILE A 193 -8.76 -10.88 3.95
N SER A 194 -9.03 -12.17 4.13
CA SER A 194 -10.00 -12.87 3.29
C SER A 194 -11.35 -12.14 3.29
N PRO A 195 -12.05 -12.06 2.13
CA PRO A 195 -13.35 -11.41 2.04
C PRO A 195 -14.39 -12.01 2.99
N THR A 196 -14.19 -13.27 3.41
CA THR A 196 -15.04 -13.92 4.41
C THR A 196 -14.75 -13.40 5.82
N VAL A 197 -13.48 -13.17 6.17
CA VAL A 197 -13.09 -12.57 7.46
C VAL A 197 -13.58 -11.12 7.55
N ASP A 198 -13.51 -10.37 6.46
CA ASP A 198 -14.07 -9.01 6.41
C ASP A 198 -15.59 -9.00 6.63
N ARG A 199 -16.34 -9.89 5.96
CA ARG A 199 -17.79 -10.05 6.17
C ARG A 199 -18.13 -10.45 7.61
N ILE A 200 -17.37 -11.39 8.18
CA ILE A 200 -17.54 -11.82 9.58
C ILE A 200 -17.25 -10.66 10.54
N THR A 201 -16.19 -9.90 10.30
CA THR A 201 -15.83 -8.73 11.12
C THR A 201 -16.94 -7.69 11.09
N ARG A 202 -17.40 -7.33 9.89
CA ARG A 202 -18.52 -6.39 9.70
C ARG A 202 -19.80 -6.89 10.36
N PHE A 203 -20.07 -8.18 10.27
CA PHE A 203 -21.21 -8.81 10.95
C PHE A 203 -21.09 -8.71 12.47
N ILE A 204 -19.92 -9.04 13.06
CA ILE A 204 -19.69 -8.96 14.51
C ILE A 204 -19.85 -7.52 15.01
N ILE A 205 -19.28 -6.54 14.30
CA ILE A 205 -19.38 -5.12 14.68
C ILE A 205 -20.84 -4.65 14.61
N ALA A 206 -21.55 -4.96 13.51
CA ALA A 206 -22.96 -4.59 13.34
C ALA A 206 -23.87 -5.30 14.36
N PHE A 207 -23.62 -6.59 14.62
CA PHE A 207 -24.38 -7.39 15.58
C PHE A 207 -24.14 -6.93 17.01
N ALA A 208 -22.89 -6.69 17.41
CA ALA A 208 -22.57 -6.19 18.75
C ALA A 208 -23.17 -4.80 18.99
N GLY A 209 -23.09 -3.89 18.01
CA GLY A 209 -23.73 -2.58 18.08
C GLY A 209 -25.26 -2.66 18.20
N GLY A 210 -25.90 -3.51 17.38
CA GLY A 210 -27.35 -3.73 17.42
C GLY A 210 -27.81 -4.40 18.72
N ALA A 211 -27.11 -5.43 19.18
CA ALA A 211 -27.41 -6.13 20.42
C ALA A 211 -27.26 -5.19 21.63
N ALA A 212 -26.24 -4.33 21.66
CA ALA A 212 -26.05 -3.35 22.73
C ALA A 212 -27.22 -2.34 22.83
N LEU A 213 -27.84 -1.98 21.70
CA LEU A 213 -29.05 -1.15 21.69
C LEU A 213 -30.28 -1.92 22.17
N VAL A 214 -30.49 -3.12 21.64
CA VAL A 214 -31.67 -3.95 21.98
C VAL A 214 -31.66 -4.34 23.46
N VAL A 215 -30.51 -4.70 24.02
CA VAL A 215 -30.39 -5.05 25.44
C VAL A 215 -30.74 -3.86 26.33
N ALA A 216 -30.24 -2.65 26.01
CA ALA A 216 -30.57 -1.45 26.77
C ALA A 216 -32.07 -1.12 26.68
N MET A 217 -32.69 -1.26 25.50
CA MET A 217 -34.13 -1.08 25.33
C MET A 217 -34.95 -2.12 26.10
N LEU A 218 -34.56 -3.40 26.09
CA LEU A 218 -35.26 -4.46 26.81
C LEU A 218 -35.22 -4.25 28.33
N VAL A 219 -34.08 -3.82 28.88
CA VAL A 219 -33.96 -3.49 30.31
C VAL A 219 -34.88 -2.33 30.68
N MET A 220 -35.08 -1.37 29.78
CA MET A 220 -35.96 -0.22 29.99
C MET A 220 -37.44 -0.52 29.80
N SER A 221 -37.81 -1.52 28.98
CA SER A 221 -39.22 -1.87 28.76
C SER A 221 -39.82 -2.75 29.86
N LEU A 222 -39.02 -3.18 30.84
CA LEU A 222 -39.49 -3.96 31.97
C LEU A 222 -40.42 -3.13 32.87
N PRO A 223 -41.62 -3.65 33.24
CA PRO A 223 -42.69 -2.89 33.89
C PRO A 223 -42.39 -2.42 35.34
N PHE A 224 -41.20 -2.73 35.87
CA PHE A 224 -40.76 -2.38 37.24
C PHE A 224 -39.67 -1.29 37.27
N ALA A 225 -39.43 -0.60 36.14
CA ALA A 225 -38.38 0.41 36.01
C ALA A 225 -38.86 1.80 36.49
N HIS A 226 -38.29 2.31 37.58
CA HIS A 226 -38.44 3.72 38.01
C HIS A 226 -37.50 4.65 37.21
N LYS A 227 -37.86 5.94 37.07
CA LYS A 227 -37.07 6.94 36.29
C LYS A 227 -35.57 6.96 36.63
N THR A 228 -35.23 6.82 37.91
CA THR A 228 -33.84 6.77 38.40
C THR A 228 -33.09 5.53 37.89
N LYS A 229 -33.74 4.36 37.83
CA LYS A 229 -33.11 3.12 37.33
C LYS A 229 -32.84 3.19 35.83
N SER A 230 -33.76 3.78 35.07
CA SER A 230 -33.60 3.97 33.63
C SER A 230 -32.43 4.92 33.31
N LEU A 231 -32.32 6.04 34.04
CA LEU A 231 -31.23 7.01 33.83
C LEU A 231 -29.84 6.43 34.16
N ILE A 232 -29.76 5.63 35.22
CA ILE A 232 -28.53 4.90 35.58
C ILE A 232 -28.17 3.90 34.46
N THR A 233 -29.14 3.13 33.95
CA THR A 233 -28.91 2.19 32.84
C THR A 233 -28.42 2.89 31.57
N VAL A 234 -29.00 4.04 31.18
CA VAL A 234 -28.49 4.82 30.03
C VAL A 234 -27.03 5.21 30.26
N SER A 235 -26.72 5.80 31.42
CA SER A 235 -25.37 6.30 31.69
C SER A 235 -24.34 5.15 31.65
N VAL A 236 -24.65 4.02 32.28
CA VAL A 236 -23.75 2.85 32.29
C VAL A 236 -23.60 2.26 30.89
N ALA A 237 -24.70 2.13 30.13
CA ALA A 237 -24.67 1.59 28.77
C ALA A 237 -23.87 2.48 27.80
N VAL A 238 -24.06 3.81 27.86
CA VAL A 238 -23.32 4.76 27.02
C VAL A 238 -21.83 4.76 27.37
N THR A 239 -21.48 4.72 28.66
CA THR A 239 -20.06 4.67 29.09
C THR A 239 -19.40 3.36 28.66
N LEU A 240 -20.07 2.21 28.82
CA LEU A 240 -19.53 0.92 28.37
C LEU A 240 -19.39 0.86 26.84
N PHE A 241 -20.37 1.38 26.11
CA PHE A 241 -20.30 1.47 24.65
C PHE A 241 -19.12 2.34 24.20
N ALA A 242 -18.96 3.53 24.78
CA ALA A 242 -17.85 4.44 24.47
C ALA A 242 -16.48 3.82 24.81
N ALA A 243 -16.35 3.17 25.97
CA ALA A 243 -15.14 2.47 26.36
C ALA A 243 -14.81 1.32 25.39
N THR A 244 -15.81 0.54 24.98
CA THR A 244 -15.62 -0.57 24.05
C THR A 244 -15.22 -0.05 22.66
N MET A 245 -15.87 1.00 22.15
CA MET A 245 -15.49 1.64 20.89
C MET A 245 -14.06 2.18 20.95
N SER A 246 -13.70 2.88 22.03
CA SER A 246 -12.37 3.48 22.19
C SER A 246 -11.24 2.45 22.33
N LEU A 247 -11.53 1.26 22.86
CA LEU A 247 -10.51 0.23 23.10
C LEU A 247 -10.46 -0.83 21.99
N ALA A 248 -11.60 -1.19 21.39
CA ALA A 248 -11.70 -2.28 20.43
C ALA A 248 -11.64 -1.82 18.97
N VAL A 249 -12.04 -0.58 18.68
CA VAL A 249 -12.12 -0.04 17.31
C VAL A 249 -11.11 1.08 17.14
N ARG A 250 -10.29 1.02 16.08
CA ARG A 250 -9.45 2.15 15.65
C ARG A 250 -10.32 3.18 14.91
N ALA A 251 -11.30 3.75 15.61
CA ALA A 251 -12.12 4.84 15.08
C ALA A 251 -11.43 6.19 15.32
N SER A 252 -11.65 7.15 14.42
CA SER A 252 -11.19 8.51 14.66
C SER A 252 -11.90 9.11 15.89
N ASN A 253 -11.28 10.09 16.57
CA ASN A 253 -11.89 10.75 17.72
C ASN A 253 -13.27 11.36 17.36
N SER A 254 -13.41 11.86 16.14
CA SER A 254 -14.67 12.37 15.59
C SER A 254 -15.71 11.27 15.38
N GLU A 255 -15.33 10.13 14.79
CA GLU A 255 -16.25 9.00 14.57
C GLU A 255 -16.74 8.41 15.90
N THR A 256 -15.85 8.27 16.88
CA THR A 256 -16.19 7.76 18.21
C THR A 256 -17.17 8.69 18.91
N LEU A 257 -16.97 10.00 18.80
CA LEU A 257 -17.85 11.01 19.38
C LEU A 257 -19.24 10.99 18.71
N VAL A 258 -19.30 10.94 17.37
CA VAL A 258 -20.55 10.86 16.62
C VAL A 258 -21.32 9.57 16.93
N ALA A 259 -20.64 8.42 16.98
CA ALA A 259 -21.26 7.14 17.31
C ALA A 259 -21.82 7.13 18.74
N THR A 260 -21.07 7.65 19.71
CA THR A 260 -21.50 7.73 21.11
C THR A 260 -22.68 8.69 21.29
N ALA A 261 -22.65 9.84 20.62
CA ALA A 261 -23.75 10.79 20.64
C ALA A 261 -25.03 10.20 20.02
N THR A 262 -24.89 9.49 18.91
CA THR A 262 -26.02 8.80 18.25
C THR A 262 -26.62 7.72 19.15
N TYR A 263 -25.76 6.90 19.79
CA TYR A 263 -26.16 5.88 20.75
C TYR A 263 -26.90 6.48 21.95
N ALA A 264 -26.35 7.55 22.54
CA ALA A 264 -26.98 8.25 23.66
C ALA A 264 -28.33 8.87 23.28
N ALA A 265 -28.43 9.51 22.10
CA ALA A 265 -29.67 10.12 21.64
C ALA A 265 -30.81 9.10 21.52
N VAL A 266 -30.54 7.93 20.95
CA VAL A 266 -31.54 6.86 20.83
C VAL A 266 -32.02 6.42 22.21
N LEU A 267 -31.11 6.14 23.15
CA LEU A 267 -31.50 5.70 24.50
C LEU A 267 -32.27 6.77 25.27
N VAL A 268 -31.87 8.04 25.19
CA VAL A 268 -32.55 9.15 25.88
C VAL A 268 -33.97 9.34 25.37
N VAL A 269 -34.23 9.20 24.07
CA VAL A 269 -35.59 9.25 23.51
C VAL A 269 -36.48 8.16 24.14
N PHE A 270 -35.96 6.95 24.30
CA PHE A 270 -36.71 5.87 24.95
C PHE A 270 -37.00 6.14 26.43
N VAL A 271 -36.07 6.75 27.17
CA VAL A 271 -36.32 7.18 28.56
C VAL A 271 -37.38 8.27 28.62
N GLY A 272 -37.40 9.18 27.63
CA GLY A 272 -38.36 10.28 27.55
C GLY A 272 -39.79 9.84 27.20
N THR A 273 -39.96 8.77 26.42
CA THR A 273 -41.28 8.25 26.00
C THR A 273 -41.85 7.18 26.94
N SER A 274 -41.00 6.50 27.71
CA SER A 274 -41.40 5.41 28.62
C SER A 274 -41.75 5.90 30.04
N GLY A 275 -42.01 7.20 30.22
CA GLY A 275 -42.20 7.82 31.54
C GLY A 275 -43.29 8.85 31.61
#